data_AF-X1QVI8-F1
#
_entry.id   AF-X1QVI8-F1
#
_cell.length_a   1.000
_cell.length_b   1.000
_cell.length_c   1.000
_cell.angle_alpha   90.00
_cell.angle_beta   90.00
_cell.angle_gamma   90.00
#
_symmetry.space_group_name_H-M   'P 1'
#
loop_
_entity.id
_entity.type
_entity.pdbx_description
1 polymer ?
#
loop_
_entity_poly.entity_id
_entity_poly.type
_entity_poly.pdbx_seq_one_letter_code
_entity_poly.pdbx_strand_id
1 'polypeptide(L)'
;MAHKYDNFDDAYKGLEGKWDTARSHWDNILTYKKKAFTAWSANEDHIAIGHLITAITETWFTFNVYPGFQFSDPDQSPIVESIYWANKDVPTAEVTMRAILDEMFTASDYELMQFIALVDAYRQSLWNKPFDANYWAAVARGFEQWEF
;
A
#
# COMPACT_ATOMS: atom_id res chain seq x y z
N MET A 1 -21.50 3.13 3.72
CA MET A 1 -20.86 4.38 3.28
C MET A 1 -20.64 4.26 1.78
N ALA A 2 -20.91 5.30 1.02
CA ALA A 2 -20.69 5.30 -0.42
C ALA A 2 -19.31 5.90 -0.68
N HIS A 3 -18.37 5.10 -1.18
CA HIS A 3 -17.05 5.57 -1.58
C HIS A 3 -17.18 6.53 -2.76
N LYS A 4 -16.30 7.53 -2.81
CA LYS A 4 -16.29 8.52 -3.89
C LYS A 4 -15.74 7.94 -5.20
N TYR A 5 -14.84 6.97 -5.10
CA TYR A 5 -14.23 6.29 -6.24
C TYR A 5 -14.50 4.79 -6.17
N ASP A 6 -14.47 4.12 -7.33
CA ASP A 6 -14.82 2.70 -7.45
C ASP A 6 -13.59 1.76 -7.34
N ASN A 7 -12.37 2.30 -7.48
CA ASN A 7 -11.11 1.56 -7.48
C ASN A 7 -9.90 2.50 -7.26
N PHE A 8 -8.70 1.91 -7.14
CA PHE A 8 -7.45 2.67 -6.95
C PHE A 8 -7.15 3.64 -8.09
N ASP A 9 -7.32 3.23 -9.35
CA ASP A 9 -6.97 4.05 -10.52
C ASP A 9 -7.80 5.33 -10.59
N ASP A 10 -9.10 5.25 -10.27
CA ASP A 10 -10.00 6.40 -10.25
C ASP A 10 -9.69 7.34 -9.08
N ALA A 11 -9.40 6.80 -7.91
CA ALA A 11 -8.96 7.59 -6.76
C ALA A 11 -7.62 8.29 -7.05
N TYR A 12 -6.67 7.58 -7.66
CA TYR A 12 -5.36 8.11 -8.02
C TYR A 12 -5.45 9.20 -9.08
N LYS A 13 -6.27 9.04 -10.13
CA LYS A 13 -6.55 10.12 -11.10
C LYS A 13 -7.14 11.36 -10.43
N GLY A 14 -8.02 11.16 -9.45
CA GLY A 14 -8.58 12.25 -8.65
C GLY A 14 -7.54 12.99 -7.81
N LEU A 15 -6.48 12.31 -7.36
CA LEU A 15 -5.33 12.91 -6.67
C LEU A 15 -4.38 13.61 -7.64
N GLU A 16 -4.05 12.95 -8.76
CA GLU A 16 -3.19 13.47 -9.83
C GLU A 16 -3.73 14.78 -10.41
N GLY A 17 -5.04 14.85 -10.67
CA GLY A 17 -5.70 16.05 -11.19
C GLY A 17 -5.58 17.29 -10.28
N LYS A 18 -5.19 17.12 -9.01
CA LYS A 18 -4.97 18.22 -8.06
C LYS A 18 -3.51 18.61 -7.89
N TRP A 19 -2.60 17.81 -8.43
CA TRP A 19 -1.16 17.98 -8.24
C TRP A 19 -0.66 19.34 -8.73
N ASP A 20 -1.06 19.76 -9.93
CA ASP A 20 -0.59 21.04 -10.50
C ASP A 20 -1.06 22.25 -9.68
N THR A 21 -2.28 22.19 -9.15
CA THR A 21 -2.80 23.26 -8.27
C THR A 21 -2.00 23.31 -6.96
N ALA A 22 -1.74 22.15 -6.36
CA ALA A 22 -0.96 22.06 -5.12
C ALA A 22 0.49 22.51 -5.32
N ARG A 23 1.10 22.16 -6.46
CA ARG A 23 2.41 22.62 -6.87
C ARG A 23 2.45 24.13 -7.04
N SER A 24 1.42 24.73 -7.65
CA SER A 24 1.33 26.20 -7.76
C SER A 24 1.30 26.89 -6.39
N HIS A 25 0.53 26.36 -5.43
CA HIS A 25 0.54 26.87 -4.05
C HIS A 25 1.92 26.69 -3.40
N TRP A 26 2.59 25.56 -3.62
CA TRP A 26 3.95 25.33 -3.14
C TRP A 26 4.95 26.36 -3.68
N ASP A 27 4.90 26.66 -4.98
CA ASP A 27 5.76 27.68 -5.59
C ASP A 27 5.48 29.08 -5.04
N ASN A 28 4.21 29.38 -4.72
CA ASN A 28 3.84 30.62 -4.01
C ASN A 28 4.44 30.68 -2.61
N ILE A 29 4.41 29.58 -1.83
CA ILE A 29 5.05 29.52 -0.49
C ILE A 29 6.53 29.90 -0.60
N LEU A 30 7.26 29.30 -1.56
CA LEU A 30 8.67 29.59 -1.77
C LEU A 30 8.90 31.06 -2.17
N THR A 31 8.03 31.59 -3.02
CA THR A 31 8.07 32.99 -3.46
C THR A 31 7.87 33.95 -2.30
N TYR A 32 6.84 33.75 -1.48
CA TYR A 32 6.54 34.63 -0.35
C TYR A 32 7.55 34.50 0.79
N LYS A 33 8.10 33.31 1.02
CA LYS A 33 9.23 33.14 1.94
C LYS A 33 10.44 33.97 1.50
N LYS A 34 10.76 33.98 0.20
CA LYS A 34 11.86 34.80 -0.34
C LYS A 34 11.57 36.30 -0.20
N LYS A 35 10.35 36.74 -0.53
CA LYS A 35 9.94 38.15 -0.36
C LYS A 35 9.98 38.59 1.10
N ALA A 36 9.53 37.74 2.03
CA ALA A 36 9.62 38.01 3.46
C ALA A 36 11.06 38.24 3.92
N PHE A 37 11.98 37.38 3.48
CA PHE A 37 13.40 37.52 3.80
C PHE A 37 14.01 38.81 3.22
N THR A 38 13.65 39.16 1.98
CA THR A 38 14.09 40.43 1.36
C THR A 38 13.58 41.65 2.13
N ALA A 39 12.29 41.69 2.48
CA ALA A 39 11.70 42.79 3.24
C ALA A 39 12.32 42.92 4.64
N TRP A 40 12.54 41.79 5.32
CA TRP A 40 13.21 41.78 6.62
C TRP A 40 14.65 42.32 6.54
N SER A 41 15.40 41.93 5.51
CA SER A 41 16.77 42.44 5.27
C SER A 41 16.82 43.94 4.97
N ALA A 42 15.69 44.52 4.53
CA ALA A 42 15.53 45.94 4.28
C ALA A 42 14.99 46.73 5.50
N ASN A 43 14.82 46.08 6.67
CA ASN A 43 14.15 46.61 7.85
C ASN A 43 12.67 47.00 7.62
N GLU A 44 12.00 46.32 6.69
CA GLU A 44 10.56 46.49 6.39
C GLU A 44 9.72 45.41 7.11
N ASP A 45 9.81 45.37 8.44
CA ASP A 45 9.28 44.24 9.25
C ASP A 45 7.78 43.98 9.04
N HIS A 46 6.97 45.04 8.89
CA HIS A 46 5.54 44.91 8.64
C HIS A 46 5.23 44.24 7.29
N ILE A 47 6.04 44.52 6.25
CA ILE A 47 5.93 43.87 4.93
C ILE A 47 6.40 42.42 5.03
N ALA A 48 7.51 42.17 5.75
CA ALA A 48 8.02 40.82 5.98
C ALA A 48 6.98 39.92 6.66
N ILE A 49 6.30 40.43 7.71
CA ILE A 49 5.20 39.74 8.39
C ILE A 49 4.04 39.47 7.43
N GLY A 50 3.64 40.45 6.61
CA GLY A 50 2.59 40.26 5.61
C GLY A 50 2.90 39.13 4.62
N HIS A 51 4.14 39.04 4.15
CA HIS A 51 4.58 37.94 3.29
C HIS A 51 4.60 36.59 4.00
N LEU A 52 4.99 36.52 5.28
CA LEU A 52 4.95 35.28 6.06
C LEU A 52 3.51 34.79 6.27
N ILE A 53 2.57 35.69 6.58
CA ILE A 53 1.14 35.35 6.70
C ILE A 53 0.64 34.76 5.38
N THR A 54 1.01 35.38 4.25
CA THR A 54 0.61 34.89 2.93
C THR A 54 1.18 33.49 2.67
N ALA A 55 2.46 33.24 2.99
CA ALA A 55 3.06 31.91 2.86
C ALA A 55 2.37 30.85 3.73
N ILE A 56 1.92 31.20 4.94
CA ILE A 56 1.13 30.31 5.80
C ILE A 56 -0.22 29.99 5.16
N THR A 57 -0.90 30.98 4.59
CA THR A 57 -2.17 30.77 3.88
C THR A 57 -2.01 29.83 2.67
N GLU A 58 -0.94 29.98 1.89
CA GLU A 58 -0.62 29.09 0.76
C GLU A 58 -0.29 27.65 1.24
N THR A 59 0.33 27.53 2.43
CA THR A 59 0.55 26.22 3.07
C THR A 59 -0.78 25.54 3.37
N TRP A 60 -1.73 26.29 3.95
CA TRP A 60 -3.09 25.78 4.21
C TRP A 60 -3.80 25.33 2.92
N PHE A 61 -3.71 26.10 1.83
CA PHE A 61 -4.28 25.69 0.54
C PHE A 61 -3.65 24.41 0.00
N THR A 62 -2.33 24.26 0.07
CA THR A 62 -1.63 23.03 -0.35
C THR A 62 -2.19 21.78 0.37
N PHE A 63 -2.37 21.85 1.69
CA PHE A 63 -2.90 20.72 2.49
C PHE A 63 -4.42 20.47 2.32
N ASN A 64 -5.20 21.49 1.96
CA ASN A 64 -6.63 21.30 1.71
C ASN A 64 -6.93 20.81 0.30
N VAL A 65 -6.19 21.31 -0.69
CA VAL A 65 -6.40 20.96 -2.10
C VAL A 65 -5.97 19.52 -2.34
N TYR A 66 -4.70 19.19 -2.07
CA TYR A 66 -4.11 17.92 -2.49
C TYR A 66 -4.58 16.73 -1.63
N PRO A 67 -4.31 16.70 -0.31
CA PRO A 67 -4.89 15.70 0.57
C PRO A 67 -6.42 15.73 0.67
N GLY A 68 -7.07 16.86 0.35
CA GLY A 68 -8.53 16.96 0.52
C GLY A 68 -8.97 17.00 2.00
N PHE A 69 -8.14 17.46 2.93
CA PHE A 69 -8.49 17.51 4.37
C PHE A 69 -9.62 18.49 4.71
N GLN A 70 -10.10 19.26 3.73
CA GLN A 70 -11.29 20.10 3.85
C GLN A 70 -12.61 19.32 3.92
N PHE A 71 -12.62 18.03 3.54
CA PHE A 71 -13.83 17.22 3.57
C PHE A 71 -14.12 16.69 4.98
N SER A 72 -15.40 16.69 5.38
CA SER A 72 -15.86 16.15 6.67
C SER A 72 -15.64 14.65 6.79
N ASP A 73 -15.70 13.94 5.66
CA ASP A 73 -15.68 12.50 5.59
C ASP A 73 -14.42 12.00 4.87
N PRO A 74 -13.68 11.03 5.46
CA PRO A 74 -12.45 10.52 4.86
C PRO A 74 -12.65 9.90 3.47
N ASP A 75 -13.84 9.34 3.18
CA ASP A 75 -14.18 8.72 1.90
C ASP A 75 -14.35 9.73 0.73
N GLN A 76 -14.30 11.04 1.02
CA GLN A 76 -14.32 12.10 0.01
C GLN A 76 -12.91 12.58 -0.40
N SER A 77 -11.91 12.21 0.39
CA SER A 77 -10.52 12.58 0.18
C SER A 77 -9.86 11.65 -0.84
N PRO A 78 -9.30 12.17 -1.96
CA PRO A 78 -8.62 11.34 -2.94
C PRO A 78 -7.43 10.57 -2.35
N ILE A 79 -6.67 11.17 -1.43
CA ILE A 79 -5.52 10.48 -0.83
C ILE A 79 -5.95 9.34 0.09
N VAL A 80 -7.03 9.53 0.86
CA VAL A 80 -7.56 8.48 1.75
C VAL A 80 -8.17 7.35 0.93
N GLU A 81 -8.94 7.68 -0.10
CA GLU A 81 -9.52 6.69 -1.01
C GLU A 81 -8.43 5.93 -1.76
N SER A 82 -7.37 6.59 -2.23
CA SER A 82 -6.22 5.90 -2.84
C SER A 82 -5.56 4.93 -1.87
N ILE A 83 -5.38 5.30 -0.60
CA ILE A 83 -4.82 4.40 0.43
C ILE A 83 -5.77 3.22 0.68
N TYR A 84 -7.07 3.48 0.79
CA TYR A 84 -8.08 2.45 1.01
C TYR A 84 -8.10 1.42 -0.14
N TRP A 85 -8.21 1.89 -1.39
CA TRP A 85 -8.25 1.01 -2.55
C TRP A 85 -6.91 0.31 -2.78
N ALA A 86 -5.78 0.98 -2.55
CA ALA A 86 -4.48 0.32 -2.59
C ALA A 86 -4.36 -0.84 -1.59
N ASN A 87 -5.03 -0.76 -0.44
CA ASN A 87 -5.08 -1.84 0.54
C ASN A 87 -6.09 -2.94 0.17
N LYS A 88 -7.26 -2.55 -0.35
CA LYS A 88 -8.33 -3.46 -0.71
C LYS A 88 -8.04 -4.26 -1.99
N ASP A 89 -7.35 -3.63 -2.93
CA ASP A 89 -6.95 -4.23 -4.22
C ASP A 89 -5.63 -5.00 -4.10
N VAL A 90 -5.01 -5.07 -2.90
CA VAL A 90 -3.92 -6.03 -2.66
C VAL A 90 -4.50 -7.42 -2.89
N PRO A 91 -3.98 -8.18 -3.88
CA PRO A 91 -4.42 -9.55 -4.08
C PRO A 91 -4.23 -10.28 -2.76
N THR A 92 -5.27 -10.91 -2.22
CA THR A 92 -5.08 -11.93 -1.20
C THR A 92 -4.05 -12.89 -1.75
N ALA A 93 -2.91 -13.03 -1.06
CA ALA A 93 -1.85 -13.94 -1.46
C ALA A 93 -2.42 -15.37 -1.43
N GLU A 94 -2.96 -15.79 -2.56
CA GLU A 94 -3.46 -17.13 -2.73
C GLU A 94 -2.25 -18.05 -2.78
N VAL A 95 -2.17 -18.97 -1.83
CA VAL A 95 -1.09 -19.98 -1.80
C VAL A 95 -1.37 -20.94 -2.95
N THR A 96 -0.84 -20.62 -4.12
CA THR A 96 -0.92 -21.50 -5.29
C THR A 96 0.19 -22.54 -5.22
N MET A 97 -0.02 -23.70 -5.85
CA MET A 97 1.04 -24.71 -5.99
C MET A 97 2.28 -24.13 -6.68
N ARG A 98 2.10 -23.18 -7.61
CA ARG A 98 3.21 -22.50 -8.26
C ARG A 98 4.03 -21.65 -7.30
N ALA A 99 3.38 -20.87 -6.44
CA ALA A 99 4.07 -20.10 -5.42
C ALA A 99 4.88 -21.00 -4.47
N ILE A 100 4.32 -22.15 -4.08
CA ILE A 100 5.06 -23.13 -3.24
C ILE A 100 6.30 -23.65 -3.98
N LEU A 101 6.15 -24.04 -5.25
CA LEU A 101 7.27 -24.55 -6.05
C LEU A 101 8.35 -23.50 -6.26
N ASP A 102 7.96 -22.26 -6.56
CA ASP A 102 8.90 -21.16 -6.77
C ASP A 102 9.70 -20.88 -5.48
N GLU A 103 9.05 -20.84 -4.32
CA GLU A 103 9.72 -20.70 -3.02
C GLU A 103 10.66 -21.88 -2.72
N MET A 104 10.27 -23.12 -3.05
CA MET A 104 11.15 -24.28 -2.91
C MET A 104 12.38 -24.22 -3.81
N PHE A 105 12.26 -23.64 -5.02
CA PHE A 105 13.39 -23.47 -5.94
C PHE A 105 14.36 -22.38 -5.50
N THR A 106 13.87 -21.36 -4.78
CA THR A 106 14.69 -20.24 -4.29
C THR A 106 15.15 -20.41 -2.84
N ALA A 107 14.70 -21.46 -2.16
CA ALA A 107 15.06 -21.76 -0.78
C ALA A 107 16.57 -21.90 -0.59
N SER A 108 17.07 -21.38 0.52
CA SER A 108 18.45 -21.59 0.96
C SER A 108 18.68 -23.04 1.41
N ASP A 109 19.95 -23.46 1.46
CA ASP A 109 20.33 -24.79 1.98
C ASP A 109 19.79 -25.05 3.39
N TYR A 110 19.73 -24.00 4.23
CA TYR A 110 19.21 -24.10 5.58
C TYR A 110 17.69 -24.35 5.61
N GLU A 111 16.94 -23.65 4.78
CA GLU A 111 15.48 -23.82 4.65
C GLU A 111 15.12 -25.18 4.06
N LEU A 112 15.89 -25.64 3.06
CA LEU A 112 15.76 -27.00 2.51
C LEU A 112 16.03 -28.07 3.58
N MET A 113 17.08 -27.89 4.39
CA MET A 113 17.38 -28.81 5.49
C MET A 113 16.23 -28.85 6.52
N GLN A 114 15.65 -27.70 6.87
CA GLN A 114 14.50 -27.64 7.76
C GLN A 114 13.27 -28.35 7.18
N PHE A 115 12.98 -28.13 5.89
CA PHE A 115 11.88 -28.81 5.21
C PHE A 115 12.06 -30.33 5.22
N ILE A 116 13.24 -30.83 4.88
CA ILE A 116 13.56 -32.26 4.89
C ILE A 116 13.41 -32.83 6.30
N ALA A 117 13.97 -32.17 7.31
CA ALA A 117 13.85 -32.61 8.70
C ALA A 117 12.39 -32.71 9.16
N LEU A 118 11.53 -31.78 8.73
CA LEU A 118 10.10 -31.80 9.04
C LEU A 118 9.41 -33.01 8.38
N VAL A 119 9.65 -33.23 7.09
CA VAL A 119 9.09 -34.37 6.35
C VAL A 119 9.51 -35.70 6.96
N ASP A 120 10.78 -35.84 7.33
CA ASP A 120 11.31 -37.06 7.93
C ASP A 120 10.76 -37.28 9.34
N ALA A 121 10.59 -36.22 10.15
CA ALA A 121 9.91 -36.31 11.43
C ALA A 121 8.46 -36.80 11.29
N TYR A 122 7.72 -36.31 10.29
CA TYR A 122 6.37 -36.79 10.00
C TYR A 122 6.37 -38.27 9.59
N ARG A 123 7.28 -38.69 8.71
CA ARG A 123 7.41 -40.10 8.32
C ARG A 123 7.71 -41.00 9.51
N GLN A 124 8.64 -40.59 10.37
CA GLN A 124 8.98 -41.33 11.57
C GLN A 124 7.78 -41.44 12.53
N SER A 125 6.97 -40.39 12.66
CA SER A 125 5.75 -40.41 13.49
C SER A 125 4.70 -41.41 13.04
N LEU A 126 4.74 -41.82 11.75
CA LEU A 126 3.81 -42.77 11.15
C LEU A 126 4.36 -44.20 11.10
N TRP A 127 5.67 -44.40 11.29
CA TRP A 127 6.35 -45.68 11.06
C TRP A 127 5.75 -46.87 11.81
N ASN A 128 5.30 -46.65 13.06
CA ASN A 128 4.74 -47.71 13.91
C ASN A 128 3.21 -47.73 13.92
N LYS A 129 2.55 -46.91 13.09
CA LYS A 129 1.08 -46.94 13.01
C LYS A 129 0.62 -48.10 12.11
N PRO A 130 -0.48 -48.78 12.46
CA PRO A 130 -1.07 -49.79 11.58
C PRO A 130 -1.47 -49.14 10.24
N PHE A 131 -1.27 -49.87 9.15
CA PHE A 131 -1.62 -49.40 7.81
C PHE A 131 -3.14 -49.19 7.69
N ASP A 132 -3.56 -47.96 7.41
CA ASP A 132 -4.97 -47.63 7.16
C ASP A 132 -5.28 -47.71 5.66
N ALA A 133 -5.67 -48.91 5.23
CA ALA A 133 -6.00 -49.17 3.83
C ALA A 133 -7.15 -48.29 3.30
N ASN A 134 -8.10 -47.92 4.17
CA ASN A 134 -9.25 -47.10 3.77
C ASN A 134 -8.84 -45.66 3.51
N TYR A 135 -7.98 -45.09 4.36
CA TYR A 135 -7.40 -43.76 4.16
C TYR A 135 -6.61 -43.70 2.84
N TRP A 136 -5.68 -44.63 2.60
CA TRP A 136 -4.86 -44.62 1.39
C TRP A 136 -5.66 -44.89 0.11
N ALA A 137 -6.67 -45.76 0.15
CA ALA A 137 -7.60 -45.96 -0.97
C ALA A 137 -8.49 -44.72 -1.23
N ALA A 138 -8.84 -43.96 -0.19
CA ALA A 138 -9.54 -42.68 -0.35
C ALA A 138 -8.63 -41.61 -0.96
N VAL A 139 -7.37 -41.52 -0.53
CA VAL A 139 -6.37 -40.64 -1.14
C VAL A 139 -6.16 -40.99 -2.61
N ALA A 140 -5.93 -42.26 -2.95
CA ALA A 140 -5.72 -42.69 -4.34
C ALA A 140 -6.90 -42.33 -5.26
N ARG A 141 -8.14 -42.56 -4.81
CA ARG A 141 -9.34 -42.14 -5.55
C ARG A 141 -9.46 -40.62 -5.72
N GLY A 142 -9.00 -39.84 -4.73
CA GLY A 142 -8.94 -38.38 -4.84
C GLY A 142 -7.99 -37.88 -5.92
N PHE A 143 -6.97 -38.66 -6.29
CA PHE A 143 -6.04 -38.36 -7.38
C PHE A 143 -6.45 -38.97 -8.73
N GLU A 144 -7.44 -39.87 -8.75
CA GLU A 144 -7.91 -40.56 -9.96
C GLU A 144 -8.63 -39.62 -10.95
N GLN A 145 -8.96 -38.38 -10.55
CA GLN A 145 -9.62 -37.37 -11.41
C GLN A 145 -8.67 -36.37 -12.09
N TRP A 146 -7.41 -36.73 -12.33
CA TRP A 146 -6.50 -35.97 -13.21
C TRP A 146 -6.46 -36.60 -14.61
N GLU A 147 -7.63 -36.79 -15.23
CA GLU A 147 -7.72 -37.16 -16.66
C GLU A 147 -8.33 -35.99 -17.46
N PHE A 148 -7.43 -35.34 -18.21
CA PHE A 148 -7.54 -34.43 -19.38
C PHE A 148 -8.39 -33.15 -19.29
#